data_AF-A0A2P2MQG6-F1
#
_entry.id   AF-A0A2P2MQG6-F1
#
_cell.length_a   1.000
_cell.length_b   1.000
_cell.length_c   1.000
_cell.angle_alpha   90.00
_cell.angle_beta   90.00
_cell.angle_gamma   90.00
#
_symmetry.space_group_name_H-M   'P 1'
#
loop_
_entity.id
_entity.type
_entity.pdbx_description
1 polymer ?
#
loop_
_entity_poly.entity_id
_entity_poly.type
_entity_poly.pdbx_seq_one_letter_code
_entity_poly.pdbx_strand_id
1 'polypeptide(L)'
;MEDLLEKVRVIQSDTLSLIQGGCTSGSTTSESSCEAVRLCCEALVDRLMPLKGRLQEQMDSIKWEKLIQQAYLESVNLSAASYFVPDFASMQYLNYGAAVSEASLS
;
A
#
# COMPACT_ATOMS: atom_id res chain seq x y z
N MET A 1 15.85 1.08 3.19
CA MET A 1 14.61 1.46 2.49
C MET A 1 14.70 1.12 1.00
N GLU A 2 15.87 1.34 0.40
CA GLU A 2 16.15 0.99 -1.00
C GLU A 2 15.83 -0.48 -1.33
N ASP A 3 16.26 -1.45 -0.51
CA ASP A 3 15.99 -2.89 -0.73
C ASP A 3 14.50 -3.30 -0.79
N LEU A 4 13.61 -2.51 -0.16
CA LEU A 4 12.17 -2.77 -0.17
C LEU A 4 11.54 -2.30 -1.48
N LEU A 5 11.96 -1.13 -1.96
CA LEU A 5 11.44 -0.53 -3.19
C LEU A 5 11.78 -1.40 -4.41
N GLU A 6 12.89 -2.13 -4.38
CA GLU A 6 13.25 -3.09 -5.43
C GLU A 6 12.29 -4.27 -5.55
N LYS A 7 11.52 -4.58 -4.49
CA LYS A 7 10.58 -5.72 -4.44
C LYS A 7 9.14 -5.32 -4.74
N VAL A 8 8.86 -4.02 -4.84
CA VAL A 8 7.51 -3.49 -5.07
C VAL A 8 7.43 -2.88 -6.45
N ARG A 9 6.43 -3.27 -7.23
CA ARG A 9 6.14 -2.70 -8.54
C ARG A 9 4.70 -2.21 -8.59
N VAL A 10 4.52 -0.96 -9.01
CA VAL A 10 3.21 -0.38 -9.33
C VAL A 10 3.00 -0.48 -10.84
N ILE A 11 1.81 -0.93 -11.25
CA ILE A 11 1.38 -0.98 -12.65
C ILE A 11 0.37 0.14 -12.94
N GLN A 12 -0.01 0.33 -14.20
CA GLN A 12 -1.02 1.32 -14.56
C GLN A 12 -2.35 1.05 -13.86
N SER A 13 -3.08 2.11 -13.54
CA SER A 13 -4.45 2.00 -13.04
C SER A 13 -5.38 1.74 -14.22
N ASP A 14 -6.12 0.64 -14.15
CA ASP A 14 -7.08 0.22 -15.16
C ASP A 14 -8.31 -0.40 -14.49
N THR A 15 -9.42 -0.45 -15.21
CA THR A 15 -10.71 -0.92 -14.68
C THR A 15 -10.88 -2.44 -14.71
N LEU A 16 -9.90 -3.20 -15.24
CA LEU A 16 -9.87 -4.66 -15.15
C LEU A 16 -9.24 -5.09 -13.82
N SER A 17 -8.18 -4.40 -13.40
CA SER A 17 -7.42 -4.67 -12.18
C SER A 17 -8.03 -3.98 -10.95
N LEU A 18 -8.66 -2.80 -11.13
CA LEU A 18 -9.26 -2.02 -10.06
C LEU A 18 -10.66 -1.53 -10.46
N ILE A 19 -11.66 -2.34 -10.13
CA ILE A 19 -13.06 -1.97 -10.34
C ILE A 19 -13.48 -0.84 -9.38
N GLN A 20 -14.41 0.01 -9.84
CA GLN A 20 -14.95 1.12 -9.05
C GLN A 20 -13.87 2.08 -8.48
N GLY A 21 -12.77 2.25 -9.21
CA GLY A 21 -11.78 3.27 -8.92
C GLY A 21 -12.42 4.67 -8.86
N GLY A 22 -12.05 5.45 -7.85
CA GLY A 22 -12.50 6.83 -7.70
C GLY A 22 -11.87 7.77 -8.74
N CYS A 23 -12.33 9.01 -8.77
CA CYS A 23 -11.69 10.06 -9.57
C CYS A 23 -10.43 10.57 -8.85
N THR A 24 -9.31 10.76 -9.58
CA THR A 24 -8.12 11.43 -9.05
C THR A 24 -8.33 12.94 -9.02
N SER A 25 -8.93 13.44 -7.94
CA SER A 25 -9.30 14.85 -7.77
C SER A 25 -9.47 15.21 -6.30
N GLY A 26 -9.59 16.50 -6.00
CA GLY A 26 -9.90 16.99 -4.64
C GLY A 26 -8.73 16.91 -3.65
N SER A 27 -7.50 16.66 -4.11
CA SER A 27 -6.28 16.57 -3.29
C SER A 27 -6.25 15.44 -2.24
N THR A 28 -7.23 14.53 -2.23
CA THR A 28 -7.34 13.45 -1.24
C THR A 28 -7.06 12.05 -1.79
N THR A 29 -6.82 11.95 -3.11
CA THR A 29 -6.70 10.65 -3.77
C THR A 29 -5.54 9.83 -3.24
N SER A 30 -4.36 10.44 -3.06
CA SER A 30 -3.18 9.74 -2.53
C SER A 30 -3.43 9.19 -1.12
N GLU A 31 -4.17 9.91 -0.27
CA GLU A 31 -4.50 9.45 1.07
C GLU A 31 -5.39 8.20 1.01
N SER A 32 -6.46 8.26 0.21
CA SER A 32 -7.41 7.16 0.09
C SER A 32 -6.78 5.92 -0.55
N SER A 33 -5.97 6.10 -1.60
CA SER A 33 -5.26 4.99 -2.26
C SER A 33 -4.20 4.37 -1.35
N CYS A 34 -3.42 5.17 -0.62
CA CYS A 34 -2.43 4.66 0.32
C CYS A 34 -3.08 3.88 1.46
N GLU A 35 -4.22 4.33 1.98
CA GLU A 35 -4.93 3.62 3.04
C GLU A 35 -5.50 2.28 2.55
N ALA A 36 -6.07 2.22 1.35
CA ALA A 36 -6.45 0.96 0.73
C ALA A 36 -5.25 0.00 0.59
N VAL A 37 -4.10 0.49 0.11
CA VAL A 37 -2.86 -0.30 0.03
C VAL A 37 -2.40 -0.77 1.41
N ARG A 38 -2.46 0.08 2.44
CA ARG A 38 -2.14 -0.27 3.83
C ARG A 38 -3.00 -1.44 4.32
N LEU A 39 -4.31 -1.39 4.08
CA LEU A 39 -5.26 -2.45 4.44
C LEU A 39 -4.96 -3.77 3.69
N CYS A 40 -4.59 -3.70 2.40
CA CYS A 40 -4.16 -4.89 1.66
C CYS A 40 -2.88 -5.51 2.27
N CYS A 41 -1.90 -4.68 2.61
CA CYS A 41 -0.66 -5.13 3.24
C CYS A 41 -0.94 -5.77 4.61
N GLU A 42 -1.80 -5.17 5.43
CA GLU A 42 -2.22 -5.70 6.73
C GLU A 42 -2.87 -7.09 6.57
N ALA A 43 -3.82 -7.24 5.64
CA ALA A 43 -4.45 -8.53 5.37
C ALA A 43 -3.45 -9.61 4.90
N LEU A 44 -2.42 -9.24 4.13
CA LEU A 44 -1.36 -10.18 3.73
C LEU A 44 -0.46 -10.54 4.91
N VAL A 45 -0.10 -9.57 5.76
CA VAL A 45 0.69 -9.79 6.97
C VAL A 45 -0.04 -10.72 7.92
N ASP A 46 -1.33 -10.51 8.16
CA ASP A 46 -2.15 -11.37 9.04
C ASP A 46 -2.15 -12.83 8.60
N ARG A 47 -2.18 -13.07 7.28
CA ARG A 47 -2.12 -14.43 6.71
C ARG A 47 -0.73 -15.06 6.85
N LEU A 48 0.32 -14.25 6.75
CA LEU A 48 1.72 -14.71 6.78
C LEU A 48 2.29 -14.84 8.19
N MET A 49 1.77 -14.10 9.16
CA MET A 49 2.27 -14.07 10.54
C MET A 49 2.24 -15.44 11.23
N PRO A 50 1.15 -16.24 11.16
CA PRO A 50 1.12 -17.58 11.76
C PRO A 50 2.17 -18.52 11.15
N LEU A 51 2.35 -18.45 9.82
CA LEU A 51 3.34 -19.25 9.11
C LEU A 51 4.76 -18.83 9.51
N LYS A 52 5.03 -17.52 9.55
CA LYS A 52 6.32 -16.99 9.99
C LYS A 52 6.64 -17.43 11.42
N GLY A 53 5.68 -17.37 12.34
CA GLY A 53 5.86 -17.81 13.72
C GLY A 53 6.28 -19.27 13.81
N ARG A 54 5.52 -20.17 13.17
CA ARG A 54 5.84 -21.61 13.10
C ARG A 54 7.23 -21.89 12.52
N LEU A 55 7.59 -21.21 11.44
CA LEU A 55 8.88 -21.43 10.79
C LEU A 55 10.03 -20.87 11.64
N GLN A 56 9.80 -19.81 12.41
CA GLN A 56 10.82 -19.15 13.22
C GLN A 56 11.14 -19.93 14.50
N GLU A 57 10.22 -20.78 14.97
CA GLU A 57 10.51 -21.79 16.00
C GLU A 57 11.51 -22.86 15.51
N GLN A 58 11.58 -23.08 14.19
CA GLN A 58 12.47 -24.08 13.58
C GLN A 58 13.78 -23.49 13.06
N MET A 59 13.86 -22.17 12.87
CA MET A 59 14.99 -21.46 12.28
C MET A 59 15.17 -20.07 12.90
N ASP A 60 16.40 -19.70 13.25
CA ASP A 60 16.70 -18.41 13.90
C ASP A 60 16.23 -17.18 13.10
N SER A 61 16.29 -17.23 11.77
CA SER A 61 15.90 -16.13 10.88
C SER A 61 15.38 -16.63 9.53
N ILE A 62 14.32 -15.98 9.04
CA ILE A 62 13.65 -16.32 7.78
C ILE A 62 13.73 -15.14 6.83
N LYS A 63 14.26 -15.38 5.63
CA LYS A 63 14.22 -14.44 4.51
C LYS A 63 12.82 -14.40 3.89
N TRP A 64 12.42 -13.23 3.40
CA TRP A 64 11.12 -13.01 2.76
C TRP A 64 10.83 -14.01 1.64
N GLU A 65 11.81 -14.29 0.78
CA GLU A 65 11.65 -15.18 -0.37
C GLU A 65 11.30 -16.61 0.06
N LYS A 66 11.92 -17.10 1.15
CA LYS A 66 11.60 -18.41 1.72
C LYS A 66 10.21 -18.42 2.35
N LEU A 67 9.82 -17.36 3.06
CA LEU A 67 8.50 -17.25 3.65
C LEU A 67 7.41 -17.32 2.57
N ILE A 68 7.55 -16.56 1.49
CA ILE A 68 6.58 -16.55 0.39
C ILE A 68 6.55 -17.89 -0.35
N GLN A 69 7.71 -18.54 -0.55
CA GLN A 69 7.76 -19.87 -1.13
C GLN A 69 6.99 -20.90 -0.29
N GLN A 70 7.17 -20.89 1.04
CA GLN A 70 6.42 -21.77 1.93
C GLN A 70 4.93 -21.43 1.95
N ALA A 71 4.57 -20.13 1.96
CA ALA A 71 3.19 -19.69 1.90
C ALA A 71 2.47 -20.22 0.64
N TYR A 72 3.15 -20.21 -0.51
CA TYR A 72 2.63 -20.79 -1.74
C TYR A 72 2.43 -22.32 -1.63
N LEU A 73 3.39 -23.05 -1.05
CA LEU A 73 3.29 -24.49 -0.83
C LEU A 73 2.14 -24.86 0.13
N GLU A 74 1.90 -24.03 1.14
CA GLU A 74 0.79 -24.16 2.09
C GLU A 74 -0.54 -23.57 1.57
N SER A 75 -0.59 -23.18 0.29
CA SER A 75 -1.79 -22.64 -0.36
C SER A 75 -2.39 -21.39 0.35
N VAL A 76 -1.54 -20.59 0.98
CA VAL A 76 -1.92 -19.30 1.56
C VAL A 76 -2.29 -18.35 0.42
N ASN A 77 -3.43 -17.64 0.57
CA ASN A 77 -3.83 -16.64 -0.41
C ASN A 77 -2.93 -15.39 -0.32
N LEU A 78 -2.04 -15.23 -1.31
CA LEU A 78 -1.08 -14.12 -1.44
C LEU A 78 -1.63 -12.91 -2.24
N SER A 79 -2.93 -12.90 -2.54
CA SER A 79 -3.60 -11.77 -3.19
C SER A 79 -4.58 -11.10 -2.23
N ALA A 80 -4.60 -9.77 -2.21
CA ALA A 80 -5.51 -8.98 -1.40
C ALA A 80 -6.02 -7.79 -2.21
N ALA A 81 -7.32 -7.51 -2.04
CA ALA A 81 -7.97 -6.32 -2.56
C ALA A 81 -8.78 -5.70 -1.41
N SER A 82 -8.72 -4.39 -1.29
CA SER A 82 -9.41 -3.63 -0.26
C SER A 82 -10.06 -2.41 -0.92
N TYR A 83 -11.04 -1.85 -0.22
CA TYR A 83 -11.69 -0.62 -0.59
C TYR A 83 -11.76 0.27 0.65
N PHE A 84 -11.32 1.51 0.51
CA PHE A 84 -11.33 2.49 1.59
C PHE A 84 -12.19 3.68 1.20
N VAL A 85 -13.10 4.03 2.10
CA VAL A 85 -13.92 5.24 2.01
C VAL A 85 -13.50 6.14 3.17
N PRO A 86 -12.91 7.33 2.90
CA PRO A 86 -12.56 8.25 3.95
C PRO A 86 -13.81 8.77 4.66
N ASP A 87 -13.70 9.01 5.96
CA ASP A 87 -14.74 9.67 6.73
C ASP A 87 -14.84 11.16 6.32
N PHE A 88 -15.99 11.79 6.56
CA PHE A 88 -16.19 13.21 6.27
C PHE A 88 -15.18 14.11 7.01
N ALA A 89 -14.76 13.73 8.22
CA ALA A 89 -13.74 14.47 8.95
C ALA A 89 -12.37 14.46 8.25
N SER A 90 -12.07 13.44 7.43
CA SER A 90 -10.82 13.35 6.66
C SER A 90 -10.70 14.44 5.58
N MET A 91 -11.78 15.17 5.28
CA MET A 91 -11.76 16.32 4.38
C MET A 91 -11.58 17.67 5.11
N GLN A 92 -11.48 17.65 6.44
CA GLN A 92 -11.47 18.86 7.27
C GLN A 92 -10.06 19.22 7.76
N TYR A 93 -9.10 19.31 6.83
CA TYR A 93 -7.75 19.80 7.14
C TYR A 93 -7.33 20.92 6.18
N LEU A 94 -6.43 21.79 6.66
CA LEU A 94 -5.96 22.95 5.92
C LEU A 94 -4.50 22.76 5.50
N ASN A 95 -4.25 22.99 4.21
CA ASN A 95 -2.90 23.08 3.66
C ASN A 95 -2.46 24.55 3.68
N TYR A 96 -1.41 24.88 4.45
CA TYR A 96 -0.91 26.25 4.57
C TYR A 96 0.37 26.44 3.73
N GLY A 97 0.49 27.61 3.08
CA GLY A 97 1.67 28.00 2.31
C GLY A 97 1.73 29.50 2.07
N ALA A 98 2.92 30.04 1.81
CA ALA A 98 3.15 31.45 1.47
C ALA A 98 4.11 31.53 0.27
N ALA A 99 3.86 32.46 -0.65
CA ALA A 99 4.69 32.65 -1.85
C ALA A 99 4.89 34.15 -2.15
N VAL A 100 6.09 34.53 -2.62
CA VAL A 100 6.46 35.87 -3.11
C VAL A 100 7.08 35.71 -4.49
N SER A 101 6.77 36.61 -5.43
CA SER A 101 7.33 36.58 -6.79
C SER A 101 7.61 38.01 -7.27
N GLU A 102 8.77 38.21 -7.90
CA GLU A 102 9.17 39.47 -8.57
C GLU A 102 9.31 39.21 -10.08
N ALA A 103 8.80 40.11 -10.90
CA ALA A 103 8.91 40.04 -12.36
C ALA A 103 9.21 41.42 -12.94
N SER A 104 10.16 41.48 -13.88
CA SER A 104 10.51 42.69 -14.63
C SER A 104 10.15 42.46 -16.11
N LEU A 105 9.46 43.41 -16.74
CA LEU A 105 9.12 43.36 -18.15
C LEU A 105 10.12 44.22 -18.94
N SER A 106 10.66 43.69 -20.05
CA SER A 106 11.53 44.41 -21.00
C SER A 106 10.77 44.85 -22.25
#